data_AF-A0A2R8BA51-F1
#
_entry.id   AF-A0A2R8BA51-F1
#
_cell.length_a   1.000
_cell.length_b   1.000
_cell.length_c   1.000
_cell.angle_alpha   90.00
_cell.angle_beta   90.00
_cell.angle_gamma   90.00
#
_symmetry.space_group_name_H-M   'P 1'
#
loop_
_entity.id
_entity.type
_entity.pdbx_description
1 polymer ?
#
loop_
_entity_poly.entity_id
_entity_poly.type
_entity_poly.pdbx_seq_one_letter_code
_entity_poly.pdbx_strand_id
1 'polypeptide(L)'
;MPRSLLAATLMVIIAVASPQIVVAQHDARKVLWFNGMPDIPPTFTTRHRKKMSNYVNGYRDGTAFDVTYTHRTSGGGLAAALSAAQYDIVVLDMTNRDALINAKDQEALRQFYGTGRSALMLDGSFAIRSIDINPTTKFPGVNKSGGGLLMNQMYALSENGGGILIGTDHDIWQSNANKALQAILPQAQFQGTTNPSTDGDFIGNVLLASRVIVTARDLLKHWESVPNQGEAPVGTFADFTGQTVTLFSLVETADKPGGGRKRPYISASFSPGRERIPIDSADKVFENMPTHSTKP
;
A
#
# COMPACT_ATOMS: atom_id res chain seq x y z
N MET A 1 7.67 19.59 90.12
CA MET A 1 7.89 20.44 88.94
C MET A 1 8.16 19.54 87.73
N PRO A 2 7.59 19.85 86.55
CA PRO A 2 7.05 18.84 85.64
C PRO A 2 8.09 18.25 84.67
N ARG A 3 7.90 16.97 84.31
CA ARG A 3 8.63 16.23 83.29
C ARG A 3 8.05 16.53 81.91
N SER A 4 8.88 17.04 81.00
CA SER A 4 8.58 17.24 79.59
C SER A 4 8.73 15.93 78.80
N LEU A 5 7.64 15.45 78.20
CA LEU A 5 7.67 14.40 77.16
C LEU A 5 7.97 15.05 75.81
N LEU A 6 9.08 14.66 75.18
CA LEU A 6 9.29 14.86 73.74
C LEU A 6 8.58 13.74 72.98
N ALA A 7 7.59 14.10 72.16
CA ALA A 7 7.01 13.21 71.17
C ALA A 7 7.84 13.28 69.88
N ALA A 8 8.42 12.16 69.47
CA ALA A 8 9.08 12.01 68.17
C ALA A 8 8.03 11.63 67.11
N THR A 9 7.82 12.51 66.14
CA THR A 9 6.95 12.24 64.98
C THR A 9 7.72 11.39 63.96
N LEU A 10 7.32 10.13 63.81
CA LEU A 10 7.81 9.22 62.77
C LEU A 10 7.14 9.57 61.44
N MET A 11 7.90 10.11 60.49
CA MET A 11 7.42 10.43 59.14
C MET A 11 7.59 9.18 58.25
N VAL A 12 6.49 8.50 57.93
CA VAL A 12 6.50 7.36 57.01
C VAL A 12 6.42 7.89 55.58
N ILE A 13 7.51 7.76 54.83
CA ILE A 13 7.55 8.05 53.39
C ILE A 13 7.03 6.81 52.65
N ILE A 14 5.79 6.87 52.15
CA ILE A 14 5.24 5.86 51.25
C ILE A 14 5.70 6.21 49.83
N ALA A 15 6.70 5.50 49.32
CA ALA A 15 7.08 5.57 47.91
C ALA A 15 5.98 4.90 47.07
N VAL A 16 5.14 5.71 46.43
CA VAL A 16 4.15 5.22 45.46
C VAL A 16 4.91 4.84 44.20
N ALA A 17 5.17 3.54 44.03
CA ALA A 17 5.72 3.02 42.78
C ALA A 17 4.70 3.29 41.66
N SER A 18 5.00 4.25 40.79
CA SER A 18 4.21 4.46 39.58
C SER A 18 4.29 3.19 38.72
N PRO A 19 3.16 2.63 38.28
CA PRO A 19 3.20 1.50 37.36
C PRO A 19 3.95 1.92 36.11
N GLN A 20 5.07 1.26 35.81
CA GLN A 20 5.72 1.40 34.53
C GLN A 20 4.78 0.80 33.49
N ILE A 21 4.17 1.65 32.67
CA ILE A 21 3.44 1.22 31.49
C ILE A 21 4.47 0.63 30.54
N VAL A 22 4.56 -0.70 30.51
CA VAL A 22 5.30 -1.40 29.47
C VAL A 22 4.46 -1.26 28.20
N VAL A 23 4.76 -0.23 27.41
CA VAL A 23 4.19 -0.09 26.07
C VAL A 23 4.73 -1.26 25.26
N ALA A 24 3.85 -2.18 24.86
CA ALA A 24 4.22 -3.25 23.96
C ALA A 24 4.71 -2.62 22.66
N GLN A 25 6.02 -2.69 22.42
CA GLN A 25 6.59 -2.31 21.14
C GLN A 25 6.08 -3.32 20.12
N HIS A 26 5.16 -2.89 19.25
CA HIS A 26 4.78 -3.72 18.12
C HIS A 26 5.99 -3.85 17.19
N ASP A 27 6.40 -5.09 16.93
CA ASP A 27 7.45 -5.36 15.95
C ASP A 27 7.06 -4.79 14.58
N ALA A 28 8.06 -4.31 13.84
CA ALA A 28 7.88 -3.81 12.49
C ALA A 28 7.25 -4.90 11.59
N ARG A 29 6.31 -4.50 10.73
CA ARG A 29 5.68 -5.44 9.79
C ARG A 29 6.69 -5.92 8.76
N LYS A 30 6.81 -7.23 8.58
CA LYS A 30 7.72 -7.83 7.60
C LYS A 30 7.11 -7.73 6.21
N VAL A 31 7.81 -7.04 5.31
CA VAL A 31 7.34 -6.81 3.94
C VAL A 31 8.27 -7.50 2.96
N LEU A 32 7.72 -8.36 2.09
CA LEU A 32 8.42 -8.78 0.88
C LEU A 32 8.10 -7.79 -0.22
N TRP A 33 9.11 -7.06 -0.69
CA TRP A 33 9.03 -6.29 -1.92
C TRP A 33 9.64 -7.09 -3.08
N PHE A 34 8.79 -7.73 -3.87
CA PHE A 34 9.21 -8.57 -4.99
C PHE A 34 9.14 -7.78 -6.30
N ASN A 35 10.31 -7.45 -6.85
CA ASN A 35 10.46 -6.87 -8.17
C ASN A 35 10.65 -7.98 -9.22
N GLY A 36 9.65 -8.14 -10.08
CA GLY A 36 9.65 -9.06 -11.22
C GLY A 36 10.07 -8.43 -12.55
N MET A 37 10.29 -7.12 -12.58
CA MET A 37 10.55 -6.39 -13.82
C MET A 37 12.04 -6.47 -14.22
N PRO A 38 12.36 -6.78 -15.48
CA PRO A 38 13.69 -6.53 -16.03
C PRO A 38 14.05 -5.04 -15.97
N ASP A 39 15.34 -4.74 -15.85
CA ASP A 39 15.79 -3.35 -15.99
C ASP A 39 15.60 -2.89 -17.44
N ILE A 40 15.00 -1.71 -17.62
CA ILE A 40 14.91 -0.96 -18.88
C ILE A 40 15.67 0.37 -18.67
N PRO A 41 17.00 0.39 -18.88
CA PRO A 41 17.79 1.59 -18.71
C PRO A 41 17.42 2.71 -19.69
N PRO A 42 17.58 3.99 -19.31
CA PRO A 42 18.00 4.46 -17.99
C PRO A 42 16.85 4.67 -16.99
N THR A 43 15.60 4.51 -17.44
CA THR A 43 14.40 5.07 -16.79
C THR A 43 13.75 4.13 -15.78
N PHE A 44 13.79 2.83 -16.03
CA PHE A 44 13.18 1.80 -15.20
C PHE A 44 14.22 0.81 -14.73
N THR A 45 14.79 1.06 -13.56
CA THR A 45 15.87 0.21 -13.05
C THR A 45 15.50 -0.36 -11.69
N THR A 46 16.15 -1.46 -11.33
CA THR A 46 16.11 -2.06 -10.00
C THR A 46 16.46 -1.03 -8.93
N ARG A 47 17.45 -0.16 -9.22
CA ARG A 47 17.79 0.97 -8.35
C ARG A 47 16.61 1.90 -8.11
N HIS A 48 15.85 2.25 -9.15
CA HIS A 48 14.65 3.09 -9.03
C HIS A 48 13.60 2.43 -8.13
N ARG A 49 13.22 1.18 -8.42
CA ARG A 49 12.23 0.44 -7.64
C ARG A 49 12.66 0.23 -6.18
N LYS A 50 13.95 -0.04 -5.96
CA LYS A 50 14.53 -0.17 -4.62
C LYS A 50 14.47 1.14 -3.82
N LYS A 51 14.44 2.32 -4.46
CA LYS A 51 14.22 3.59 -3.71
C LYS A 51 12.85 3.60 -3.02
N MET A 52 11.83 3.03 -3.66
CA MET A 52 10.47 2.98 -3.11
C MET A 52 10.40 2.01 -1.93
N SER A 53 11.00 0.84 -2.05
CA SER A 53 11.11 -0.11 -0.92
C SER A 53 11.91 0.49 0.24
N ASN A 54 13.02 1.17 -0.06
CA ASN A 54 13.83 1.85 0.96
C ASN A 54 13.06 2.98 1.63
N TYR A 55 12.18 3.67 0.91
CA TYR A 55 11.33 4.72 1.47
C TYR A 55 10.35 4.16 2.51
N VAL A 56 9.72 3.02 2.20
CA VAL A 56 8.87 2.30 3.17
C VAL A 56 9.69 1.80 4.36
N ASN A 57 10.85 1.19 4.10
CA ASN A 57 11.76 0.69 5.14
C ASN A 57 12.32 1.80 6.05
N GLY A 58 12.48 3.01 5.53
CA GLY A 58 12.98 4.15 6.30
C GLY A 58 11.88 4.91 7.07
N TYR A 59 10.61 4.57 6.87
CA TYR A 59 9.52 5.29 7.52
C TYR A 59 9.53 5.04 9.03
N ARG A 60 9.53 6.13 9.82
CA ARG A 60 9.69 6.11 11.29
C ARG A 60 10.92 5.31 11.73
N ASP A 61 12.06 5.58 11.09
CA ASP A 61 13.34 4.95 11.40
C ASP A 61 13.31 3.41 11.34
N GLY A 62 12.44 2.86 10.47
CA GLY A 62 12.28 1.41 10.27
C GLY A 62 11.43 0.71 11.33
N THR A 63 10.81 1.46 12.24
CA THR A 63 9.95 0.88 13.29
C THR A 63 8.57 0.44 12.76
N ALA A 64 8.15 0.93 11.59
CA ALA A 64 6.85 0.59 11.02
C ALA A 64 6.90 -0.65 10.12
N PHE A 65 7.93 -0.76 9.27
CA PHE A 65 8.06 -1.80 8.25
C PHE A 65 9.52 -2.25 8.14
N ASP A 66 9.72 -3.56 8.10
CA ASP A 66 10.99 -4.23 7.79
C ASP A 66 10.88 -4.83 6.39
N VAL A 67 11.51 -4.19 5.41
CA VAL A 67 11.32 -4.49 3.98
C VAL A 67 12.48 -5.31 3.43
N THR A 68 12.19 -6.54 3.05
CA THR A 68 13.08 -7.37 2.23
C THR A 68 12.81 -7.13 0.75
N TYR A 69 13.77 -6.48 0.07
CA TYR A 69 13.71 -6.26 -1.38
C TYR A 69 14.35 -7.42 -2.14
N THR A 70 13.61 -8.04 -3.06
CA THR A 70 14.09 -9.10 -3.95
C THR A 70 13.86 -8.73 -5.40
N HIS A 71 14.87 -8.93 -6.25
CA HIS A 71 14.75 -8.82 -7.71
C HIS A 71 14.98 -10.18 -8.35
N ARG A 72 13.98 -10.67 -9.08
CA ARG A 72 14.00 -11.94 -9.83
C ARG A 72 13.19 -11.80 -11.09
N THR A 73 13.77 -12.14 -12.23
CA THR A 73 13.12 -12.03 -13.56
C THR A 73 12.79 -13.38 -14.18
N SER A 74 12.82 -14.46 -13.38
CA SER A 74 12.52 -15.83 -13.80
C SER A 74 11.41 -16.44 -12.95
N GLY A 75 10.65 -17.37 -13.54
CA GLY A 75 9.60 -18.10 -12.81
C GLY A 75 10.14 -18.96 -11.66
N GLY A 76 9.32 -19.12 -10.63
CA GLY A 76 9.68 -19.73 -9.35
C GLY A 76 10.41 -18.79 -8.39
N GLY A 77 10.78 -17.59 -8.85
CA GLY A 77 11.50 -16.60 -8.04
C GLY A 77 10.66 -16.08 -6.87
N LEU A 78 9.34 -15.92 -7.06
CA LEU A 78 8.45 -15.48 -5.98
C LEU A 78 8.25 -16.60 -4.96
N ALA A 79 8.03 -17.84 -5.42
CA ALA A 79 7.93 -18.99 -4.53
C ALA A 79 9.18 -19.16 -3.65
N ALA A 80 10.37 -19.00 -4.23
CA ALA A 80 11.63 -19.06 -3.48
C ALA A 80 11.78 -17.91 -2.47
N ALA A 81 11.30 -16.71 -2.81
CA ALA A 81 11.32 -15.58 -1.87
C ALA A 81 10.35 -15.78 -0.70
N LEU A 82 9.14 -16.27 -0.96
CA LEU A 82 8.12 -16.55 0.04
C LEU A 82 8.48 -17.72 0.96
N SER A 83 9.28 -18.69 0.49
CA SER A 83 9.75 -19.80 1.35
C SER A 83 10.93 -19.43 2.24
N ALA A 84 11.67 -18.37 1.92
CA ALA A 84 12.87 -17.97 2.64
C ALA A 84 12.58 -17.30 4.00
N ALA A 85 11.40 -16.69 4.16
CA ALA A 85 11.00 -16.03 5.40
C ALA A 85 9.48 -15.89 5.49
N GLN A 86 9.01 -15.58 6.70
CA GLN A 86 7.63 -15.21 6.94
C GLN A 86 7.44 -13.71 6.77
N TYR A 87 6.50 -13.32 5.90
CA TYR A 87 6.12 -11.94 5.67
C TYR A 87 4.69 -11.69 6.14
N ASP A 88 4.41 -10.45 6.51
CA ASP A 88 3.07 -9.93 6.81
C ASP A 88 2.42 -9.33 5.55
N ILE A 89 3.22 -8.66 4.72
CA ILE A 89 2.77 -7.99 3.50
C ILE A 89 3.63 -8.43 2.32
N VAL A 90 3.01 -8.68 1.17
CA VAL A 90 3.71 -8.95 -0.09
C VAL A 90 3.35 -7.87 -1.10
N VAL A 91 4.38 -7.15 -1.57
CA VAL A 91 4.28 -6.17 -2.66
C VAL A 91 4.83 -6.81 -3.92
N LEU A 92 3.98 -6.98 -4.93
CA LEU A 92 4.32 -7.53 -6.23
C LEU A 92 4.42 -6.41 -7.26
N ASP A 93 5.66 -6.12 -7.66
CA ASP A 93 6.01 -5.06 -8.59
C ASP A 93 6.53 -5.71 -9.90
N MET A 94 5.61 -6.08 -10.80
CA MET A 94 5.86 -7.12 -11.83
C MET A 94 5.37 -6.73 -13.24
N THR A 95 5.75 -5.54 -13.69
CA THR A 95 5.36 -4.95 -14.98
C THR A 95 6.15 -5.55 -16.15
N ASN A 96 5.81 -6.78 -16.55
CA ASN A 96 6.47 -7.47 -17.66
C ASN A 96 5.43 -8.18 -18.56
N ARG A 97 5.71 -8.19 -19.87
CA ARG A 97 4.94 -8.92 -20.90
C ARG A 97 5.13 -10.42 -20.80
N ASP A 98 6.33 -10.85 -20.41
CA ASP A 98 6.66 -12.27 -20.30
C ASP A 98 6.09 -12.88 -19.02
N ALA A 99 5.58 -14.09 -19.13
CA ALA A 99 4.98 -14.87 -18.06
C ALA A 99 5.99 -15.29 -16.98
N LEU A 100 6.36 -14.37 -16.11
CA LEU A 100 7.19 -14.61 -14.93
C LEU A 100 6.47 -15.53 -13.93
N ILE A 101 5.20 -15.26 -13.65
CA ILE A 101 4.43 -16.02 -12.65
C ILE A 101 4.06 -17.39 -13.21
N ASN A 102 4.74 -18.43 -12.71
CA ASN A 102 4.49 -19.83 -13.06
C ASN A 102 3.61 -20.55 -12.02
N ALA A 103 3.34 -21.84 -12.22
CA ALA A 103 2.50 -22.62 -11.32
C ALA A 103 3.03 -22.69 -9.87
N LYS A 104 4.36 -22.70 -9.66
CA LYS A 104 4.95 -22.69 -8.32
C LYS A 104 4.72 -21.34 -7.63
N ASP A 105 4.87 -20.25 -8.35
CA ASP A 105 4.62 -18.90 -7.81
C ASP A 105 3.14 -18.72 -7.45
N GLN A 106 2.22 -19.20 -8.30
CA GLN A 106 0.78 -19.18 -8.01
C GLN A 106 0.42 -20.01 -6.78
N GLU A 107 1.04 -21.19 -6.62
CA GLU A 107 0.83 -22.01 -5.42
C GLU A 107 1.37 -21.35 -4.16
N ALA A 108 2.56 -20.76 -4.21
CA ALA A 108 3.11 -20.02 -3.09
C ALA A 108 2.23 -18.81 -2.69
N LEU A 109 1.63 -18.13 -3.68
CA LEU A 109 0.66 -17.06 -3.43
C LEU A 109 -0.60 -17.57 -2.74
N ARG A 110 -1.17 -18.69 -3.22
CA ARG A 110 -2.32 -19.34 -2.57
C ARG A 110 -2.01 -19.72 -1.13
N GLN A 111 -0.83 -20.29 -0.88
CA GLN A 111 -0.39 -20.67 0.46
C GLN A 111 -0.23 -19.44 1.36
N PHE A 112 0.42 -18.39 0.87
CA PHE A 112 0.53 -17.12 1.60
C PHE A 112 -0.85 -16.59 1.99
N TYR A 113 -1.74 -16.41 1.01
CA TYR A 113 -3.09 -15.89 1.22
C TYR A 113 -3.94 -16.78 2.13
N GLY A 114 -3.89 -18.10 1.93
CA GLY A 114 -4.67 -19.10 2.66
C GLY A 114 -4.31 -19.25 4.13
N THR A 115 -3.16 -18.72 4.58
CA THR A 115 -2.80 -18.67 6.01
C THR A 115 -3.57 -17.60 6.80
N GLY A 116 -4.46 -16.84 6.15
CA GLY A 116 -5.08 -15.65 6.72
C GLY A 116 -4.22 -14.39 6.60
N ARG A 117 -2.99 -14.52 6.09
CA ARG A 117 -2.11 -13.39 5.74
C ARG A 117 -2.43 -12.95 4.33
N SER A 118 -3.39 -12.05 4.20
CA SER A 118 -3.94 -11.65 2.90
C SER A 118 -3.43 -10.31 2.39
N ALA A 119 -2.48 -9.65 3.07
CA ALA A 119 -1.98 -8.33 2.68
C ALA A 119 -1.12 -8.41 1.41
N LEU A 120 -1.77 -8.24 0.26
CA LEU A 120 -1.15 -8.33 -1.05
C LEU A 120 -1.33 -7.00 -1.79
N MET A 121 -0.22 -6.42 -2.25
CA MET A 121 -0.26 -5.29 -3.17
C MET A 121 0.17 -5.76 -4.56
N LEU A 122 -0.74 -5.65 -5.53
CA LEU A 122 -0.49 -5.99 -6.94
C LEU A 122 -0.35 -4.70 -7.73
N ASP A 123 0.86 -4.42 -8.21
CA ASP A 123 1.15 -3.27 -9.09
C ASP A 123 0.71 -1.90 -8.52
N GLY A 124 0.47 -1.88 -7.21
CA GLY A 124 0.01 -0.72 -6.44
C GLY A 124 1.14 0.21 -6.01
N SER A 125 2.40 -0.11 -6.33
CA SER A 125 3.52 0.77 -6.02
C SER A 125 3.52 2.03 -6.89
N PHE A 126 2.87 1.97 -8.07
CA PHE A 126 2.87 3.05 -9.07
C PHE A 126 4.27 3.38 -9.63
N ALA A 127 5.19 2.40 -9.66
CA ALA A 127 6.59 2.61 -10.05
C ALA A 127 6.77 3.33 -11.41
N ILE A 128 5.93 3.02 -12.41
CA ILE A 128 5.89 3.68 -13.73
C ILE A 128 5.61 5.17 -13.67
N ARG A 129 4.80 5.58 -12.72
CA ARG A 129 4.39 6.95 -12.53
C ARG A 129 5.43 7.73 -11.73
N SER A 130 6.31 7.00 -11.04
CA SER A 130 7.38 7.51 -10.19
C SER A 130 8.73 7.68 -10.89
N ILE A 131 8.81 7.50 -12.21
CA ILE A 131 10.10 7.45 -12.92
C ILE A 131 10.90 8.75 -12.91
N ASP A 132 12.22 8.57 -12.89
CA ASP A 132 13.24 9.62 -12.91
C ASP A 132 13.38 10.28 -14.32
N ILE A 133 12.27 10.56 -15.02
CA ILE A 133 12.27 11.24 -16.33
C ILE A 133 12.17 12.77 -16.17
N ASN A 134 11.35 13.25 -15.25
CA ASN A 134 11.21 14.69 -14.98
C ASN A 134 11.00 14.96 -13.48
N PRO A 135 11.17 16.22 -13.02
CA PRO A 135 11.04 16.55 -11.58
C PRO A 135 9.66 16.25 -10.99
N THR A 136 8.61 16.26 -11.80
CA THR A 136 7.23 16.03 -11.34
C THR A 136 6.90 14.54 -11.16
N THR A 137 7.55 13.65 -11.92
CA THR A 137 7.37 12.19 -11.82
C THR A 137 8.40 11.55 -10.91
N LYS A 138 9.58 12.16 -10.73
CA LYS A 138 10.65 11.63 -9.88
C LYS A 138 10.17 11.33 -8.47
N PHE A 139 10.32 10.06 -8.03
CA PHE A 139 9.99 9.65 -6.67
C PHE A 139 10.74 10.51 -5.61
N PRO A 140 10.09 10.98 -4.54
CA PRO A 140 8.74 10.63 -4.05
C PRO A 140 7.58 11.45 -4.65
N GLY A 141 7.78 12.12 -5.78
CA GLY A 141 6.78 12.97 -6.44
C GLY A 141 6.74 14.39 -5.88
N VAL A 142 5.95 15.25 -6.53
CA VAL A 142 5.70 16.63 -6.08
C VAL A 142 5.15 16.62 -4.66
N ASN A 143 5.71 17.45 -3.77
CA ASN A 143 5.33 17.48 -2.35
C ASN A 143 5.37 16.11 -1.64
N LYS A 144 6.18 15.17 -2.14
CA LYS A 144 6.25 13.76 -1.68
C LYS A 144 4.94 12.98 -1.88
N SER A 145 4.06 13.40 -2.79
CA SER A 145 2.73 12.80 -2.97
C SER A 145 2.76 11.30 -3.33
N GLY A 146 3.65 10.88 -4.22
CA GLY A 146 3.81 9.46 -4.58
C GLY A 146 4.34 8.62 -3.41
N GLY A 147 5.29 9.16 -2.63
CA GLY A 147 5.74 8.53 -1.39
C GLY A 147 4.65 8.47 -0.32
N GLY A 148 3.85 9.53 -0.18
CA GLY A 148 2.71 9.58 0.75
C GLY A 148 1.60 8.59 0.37
N LEU A 149 1.25 8.49 -0.91
CA LEU A 149 0.32 7.49 -1.44
C LEU A 149 0.80 6.09 -1.09
N LEU A 150 2.07 5.77 -1.41
CA LEU A 150 2.66 4.47 -1.12
C LEU A 150 2.54 4.12 0.37
N MET A 151 2.84 5.07 1.26
CA MET A 151 2.69 4.86 2.70
C MET A 151 1.23 4.64 3.12
N ASN A 152 0.31 5.42 2.59
CA ASN A 152 -1.13 5.26 2.85
C ASN A 152 -1.62 3.87 2.44
N GLN A 153 -1.17 3.36 1.29
CA GLN A 153 -1.50 2.01 0.83
C GLN A 153 -0.92 0.91 1.73
N MET A 154 0.35 1.04 2.13
CA MET A 154 1.01 0.10 3.05
C MET A 154 0.32 0.06 4.41
N TYR A 155 -0.06 1.22 4.95
CA TYR A 155 -0.82 1.31 6.20
C TYR A 155 -2.23 0.75 6.06
N ALA A 156 -2.92 1.04 4.95
CA ALA A 156 -4.25 0.48 4.71
C ALA A 156 -4.23 -1.05 4.74
N LEU A 157 -3.24 -1.69 4.09
CA LEU A 157 -3.05 -3.15 4.15
C LEU A 157 -2.76 -3.63 5.57
N SER A 158 -1.87 -2.93 6.29
CA SER A 158 -1.48 -3.33 7.65
C SER A 158 -2.60 -3.16 8.68
N GLU A 159 -3.38 -2.08 8.62
CA GLU A 159 -4.37 -1.72 9.65
C GLU A 159 -5.71 -2.43 9.43
N ASN A 160 -6.03 -2.84 8.19
CA ASN A 160 -7.19 -3.70 7.91
C ASN A 160 -6.91 -5.19 8.21
N GLY A 161 -5.75 -5.51 8.79
CA GLY A 161 -5.37 -6.89 9.11
C GLY A 161 -5.10 -7.76 7.89
N GLY A 162 -4.92 -7.17 6.71
CA GLY A 162 -4.83 -7.89 5.45
C GLY A 162 -5.56 -7.20 4.29
N GLY A 163 -5.76 -7.97 3.24
CA GLY A 163 -6.52 -7.59 2.06
C GLY A 163 -5.69 -7.42 0.79
N ILE A 164 -6.37 -7.42 -0.34
CA ILE A 164 -5.77 -7.24 -1.65
C ILE A 164 -5.90 -5.77 -2.02
N LEU A 165 -4.81 -5.11 -2.36
CA LEU A 165 -4.79 -3.80 -3.01
C LEU A 165 -4.24 -3.96 -4.42
N ILE A 166 -4.96 -3.40 -5.38
CA ILE A 166 -4.68 -3.55 -6.80
C ILE A 166 -4.53 -2.16 -7.39
N GLY A 167 -3.34 -1.82 -7.88
CA GLY A 167 -3.12 -0.66 -8.76
C GLY A 167 -3.00 -1.13 -10.20
N THR A 168 -3.39 -0.29 -11.16
CA THR A 168 -3.24 -0.63 -12.58
C THR A 168 -1.97 -0.02 -13.18
N ASP A 169 -1.31 -0.69 -14.12
CA ASP A 169 -0.36 -0.08 -15.08
C ASP A 169 -0.94 -0.20 -16.51
N HIS A 170 -0.14 -0.12 -17.57
CA HIS A 170 -0.59 -0.37 -18.94
C HIS A 170 -1.01 -1.83 -19.14
N ASP A 171 -2.04 -2.03 -19.96
CA ASP A 171 -2.63 -3.32 -20.31
C ASP A 171 -1.59 -4.41 -20.65
N ILE A 172 -0.60 -4.10 -21.49
CA ILE A 172 0.42 -5.04 -21.94
C ILE A 172 1.39 -5.47 -20.83
N TRP A 173 1.45 -4.74 -19.72
CA TRP A 173 2.33 -5.03 -18.57
C TRP A 173 1.59 -5.73 -17.43
N GLN A 174 0.27 -5.92 -17.54
CA GLN A 174 -0.56 -6.52 -16.50
C GLN A 174 -0.59 -8.05 -16.53
N SER A 175 0.04 -8.71 -17.52
CA SER A 175 0.02 -10.17 -17.68
C SER A 175 0.40 -10.92 -16.40
N ASN A 176 1.50 -10.54 -15.75
CA ASN A 176 1.93 -11.18 -14.50
C ASN A 176 1.06 -10.81 -13.30
N ALA A 177 0.60 -9.56 -13.23
CA ALA A 177 -0.31 -9.13 -12.18
C ALA A 177 -1.65 -9.88 -12.27
N ASN A 178 -2.17 -10.10 -13.49
CA ASN A 178 -3.34 -10.94 -13.75
C ASN A 178 -3.11 -12.39 -13.31
N LYS A 179 -1.95 -12.99 -13.63
CA LYS A 179 -1.65 -14.36 -13.18
C LYS A 179 -1.56 -14.49 -11.66
N ALA A 180 -0.96 -13.51 -10.99
CA ALA A 180 -0.91 -13.46 -9.54
C ALA A 180 -2.32 -13.26 -8.94
N LEU A 181 -3.12 -12.36 -9.53
CA LEU A 181 -4.49 -12.11 -9.11
C LEU A 181 -5.36 -13.35 -9.29
N GLN A 182 -5.33 -13.99 -10.45
CA GLN A 182 -6.11 -15.18 -10.78
C GLN A 182 -5.73 -16.40 -9.91
N ALA A 183 -4.51 -16.43 -9.35
CA ALA A 183 -4.17 -17.44 -8.37
C ALA A 183 -4.99 -17.32 -7.07
N ILE A 184 -5.40 -16.09 -6.73
CA ILE A 184 -6.16 -15.77 -5.51
C ILE A 184 -7.65 -15.60 -5.79
N LEU A 185 -8.00 -14.80 -6.79
CA LEU A 185 -9.34 -14.47 -7.26
C LEU A 185 -9.47 -14.90 -8.74
N PRO A 186 -9.80 -16.17 -9.04
CA PRO A 186 -9.74 -16.72 -10.40
C PRO A 186 -10.58 -15.98 -11.45
N GLN A 187 -11.61 -15.26 -11.01
CA GLN A 187 -12.53 -14.51 -11.88
C GLN A 187 -12.19 -13.02 -11.99
N ALA A 188 -11.27 -12.51 -11.16
CA ALA A 188 -10.85 -11.12 -11.21
C ALA A 188 -9.69 -10.94 -12.19
N GLN A 189 -9.75 -9.88 -12.98
CA GLN A 189 -8.68 -9.48 -13.88
C GLN A 189 -8.73 -7.99 -14.15
N PHE A 190 -7.56 -7.41 -14.43
CA PHE A 190 -7.48 -6.10 -15.06
C PHE A 190 -8.07 -6.15 -16.46
N GLN A 191 -8.69 -5.05 -16.92
CA GLN A 191 -9.35 -5.00 -18.22
C GLN A 191 -9.09 -3.70 -18.97
N GLY A 192 -9.09 -3.80 -20.30
CA GLY A 192 -9.10 -2.65 -21.20
C GLY A 192 -7.86 -1.76 -21.13
N THR A 193 -7.93 -0.69 -21.91
CA THR A 193 -6.92 0.37 -21.98
C THR A 193 -7.67 1.69 -21.80
N THR A 194 -7.22 2.52 -20.88
CA THR A 194 -7.90 3.71 -20.37
C THR A 194 -6.93 4.89 -20.39
N ASN A 195 -7.44 6.11 -20.47
CA ASN A 195 -6.62 7.32 -20.49
C ASN A 195 -7.19 8.31 -19.48
N PRO A 196 -6.80 8.22 -18.20
CA PRO A 196 -7.49 8.92 -17.12
C PRO A 196 -7.48 10.43 -17.33
N SER A 197 -8.66 11.02 -17.16
CA SER A 197 -8.85 12.47 -17.04
C SER A 197 -8.83 12.91 -15.58
N THR A 198 -9.06 14.20 -15.34
CA THR A 198 -9.28 14.78 -14.02
C THR A 198 -10.72 14.62 -13.53
N ASP A 199 -11.64 14.15 -14.38
CA ASP A 199 -13.05 13.95 -14.04
C ASP A 199 -13.23 12.63 -13.29
N GLY A 200 -12.98 12.69 -11.99
CA GLY A 200 -12.97 11.52 -11.13
C GLY A 200 -13.00 11.87 -9.66
N ASP A 201 -13.04 10.83 -8.84
CA ASP A 201 -13.11 10.93 -7.39
C ASP A 201 -12.15 9.93 -6.76
N PHE A 202 -11.46 10.37 -5.72
CA PHE A 202 -10.99 9.46 -4.68
C PHE A 202 -12.18 9.08 -3.80
N ILE A 203 -12.29 7.80 -3.47
CA ILE A 203 -13.34 7.29 -2.60
C ILE A 203 -12.74 7.09 -1.21
N GLY A 204 -13.31 7.80 -0.23
CA GLY A 204 -12.80 7.87 1.13
C GLY A 204 -11.50 8.64 1.26
N ASN A 205 -10.86 8.47 2.42
CA ASN A 205 -9.58 9.09 2.76
C ASN A 205 -8.41 8.10 2.73
N VAL A 206 -8.64 6.83 2.39
CA VAL A 206 -7.64 5.76 2.47
C VAL A 206 -6.35 6.12 1.74
N LEU A 207 -6.46 6.65 0.51
CA LEU A 207 -5.31 7.02 -0.31
C LEU A 207 -4.76 8.42 -0.01
N LEU A 208 -5.57 9.30 0.59
CA LEU A 208 -5.27 10.72 0.69
C LEU A 208 -4.80 11.16 2.09
N ALA A 209 -5.30 10.55 3.17
CA ALA A 209 -4.98 11.01 4.52
C ALA A 209 -5.19 9.96 5.63
N SER A 210 -5.11 8.66 5.29
CA SER A 210 -5.13 7.61 6.32
C SER A 210 -3.91 7.71 7.24
N ARG A 211 -2.73 8.03 6.70
CA ARG A 211 -1.50 8.15 7.49
C ARG A 211 -0.61 9.34 7.16
N VAL A 212 -0.50 9.66 5.88
CA VAL A 212 0.25 10.78 5.35
C VAL A 212 -0.74 11.61 4.55
N ILE A 213 -0.84 12.90 4.85
CA ILE A 213 -1.68 13.80 4.07
C ILE A 213 -1.04 13.96 2.68
N VAL A 214 -1.84 13.69 1.67
CA VAL A 214 -1.55 13.91 0.26
C VAL A 214 -2.75 14.58 -0.39
N THR A 215 -2.51 15.62 -1.17
CA THR A 215 -3.58 16.30 -1.89
C THR A 215 -3.98 15.50 -3.13
N ALA A 216 -5.28 15.47 -3.46
CA ALA A 216 -5.78 14.84 -4.68
C ALA A 216 -5.10 15.40 -5.93
N ARG A 217 -4.86 16.72 -5.96
CA ARG A 217 -4.17 17.42 -7.05
C ARG A 217 -2.71 16.99 -7.23
N ASP A 218 -1.96 16.74 -6.16
CA ASP A 218 -0.57 16.29 -6.30
C ASP A 218 -0.47 14.82 -6.74
N LEU A 219 -1.51 14.02 -6.50
CA LEU A 219 -1.66 12.68 -7.10
C LEU A 219 -2.14 12.75 -8.55
N LEU A 220 -2.97 13.72 -8.90
CA LEU A 220 -3.38 13.92 -10.29
C LEU A 220 -2.17 14.16 -11.20
N LYS A 221 -1.23 15.04 -10.80
CA LYS A 221 0.01 15.29 -11.55
C LYS A 221 0.81 14.01 -11.80
N HIS A 222 0.70 13.05 -10.88
CA HIS A 222 1.31 11.74 -10.99
C HIS A 222 0.57 10.85 -12.00
N TRP A 223 -0.76 10.86 -12.01
CA TRP A 223 -1.59 10.04 -12.91
C TRP A 223 -1.68 10.54 -14.34
N GLU A 224 -1.63 11.85 -14.57
CA GLU A 224 -1.64 12.40 -15.94
C GLU A 224 -0.37 12.06 -16.73
N SER A 225 0.71 11.68 -16.03
CA SER A 225 2.01 11.39 -16.63
C SER A 225 2.08 10.09 -17.41
N VAL A 226 1.11 9.18 -17.20
CA VAL A 226 1.08 7.85 -17.85
C VAL A 226 -0.29 7.64 -18.51
N PRO A 227 -0.41 7.78 -19.84
CA PRO A 227 -1.62 7.41 -20.57
C PRO A 227 -1.78 5.88 -20.61
N ASN A 228 -2.91 5.36 -21.09
CA ASN A 228 -3.10 3.93 -21.40
C ASN A 228 -2.99 2.97 -20.20
N GLN A 229 -3.72 3.22 -19.12
CA GLN A 229 -3.76 2.34 -17.94
C GLN A 229 -4.83 1.25 -18.11
N GLY A 230 -4.84 0.19 -17.32
CA GLY A 230 -5.99 -0.72 -17.27
C GLY A 230 -7.03 -0.30 -16.24
N GLU A 231 -8.16 -0.98 -16.28
CA GLU A 231 -9.26 -0.90 -15.32
C GLU A 231 -9.07 -1.95 -14.22
N ALA A 232 -9.06 -1.52 -12.95
CA ALA A 232 -8.93 -2.42 -11.81
C ALA A 232 -10.25 -3.20 -11.60
N PRO A 233 -10.21 -4.50 -11.26
CA PRO A 233 -11.42 -5.26 -10.99
C PRO A 233 -12.12 -4.75 -9.73
N VAL A 234 -13.44 -4.62 -9.81
CA VAL A 234 -14.34 -4.25 -8.72
C VAL A 234 -15.56 -5.16 -8.72
N GLY A 235 -16.18 -5.33 -7.56
CA GLY A 235 -17.34 -6.21 -7.38
C GLY A 235 -17.05 -7.39 -6.47
N THR A 236 -17.92 -8.39 -6.51
CA THR A 236 -17.85 -9.57 -5.64
C THR A 236 -17.29 -10.75 -6.40
N PHE A 237 -16.27 -11.39 -5.84
CA PHE A 237 -15.57 -12.54 -6.39
C PHE A 237 -15.55 -13.68 -5.38
N ALA A 238 -15.33 -14.90 -5.85
CA ALA A 238 -14.91 -16.01 -5.01
C ALA A 238 -13.39 -16.13 -5.09
N ASP A 239 -12.73 -16.30 -3.95
CA ASP A 239 -11.31 -16.67 -3.92
C ASP A 239 -11.11 -18.15 -4.29
N PHE A 240 -9.85 -18.59 -4.34
CA PHE A 240 -9.49 -19.96 -4.71
C PHE A 240 -10.00 -21.03 -3.73
N THR A 241 -10.42 -20.62 -2.52
CA THR A 241 -11.04 -21.51 -1.51
C THR A 241 -12.56 -21.48 -1.58
N GLY A 242 -13.14 -20.61 -2.41
CA GLY A 242 -14.58 -20.39 -2.52
C GLY A 242 -15.14 -19.34 -1.56
N GLN A 243 -14.30 -18.63 -0.81
CA GLN A 243 -14.75 -17.55 0.07
C GLN A 243 -15.04 -16.28 -0.72
N THR A 244 -16.09 -15.56 -0.32
CA THR A 244 -16.48 -14.31 -0.95
C THR A 244 -15.51 -13.18 -0.61
N VAL A 245 -14.98 -12.51 -1.64
CA VAL A 245 -14.14 -11.32 -1.53
C VAL A 245 -14.76 -10.19 -2.35
N THR A 246 -14.98 -9.03 -1.74
CA THR A 246 -15.48 -7.84 -2.43
C THR A 246 -14.33 -6.88 -2.69
N LEU A 247 -14.11 -6.51 -3.95
CA LEU A 247 -13.18 -5.45 -4.35
C LEU A 247 -13.93 -4.13 -4.54
N PHE A 248 -13.56 -3.12 -3.76
CA PHE A 248 -14.09 -1.76 -3.82
C PHE A 248 -13.14 -0.88 -4.64
N SER A 249 -13.69 0.07 -5.40
CA SER A 249 -12.85 1.11 -5.99
C SER A 249 -12.37 2.08 -4.92
N LEU A 250 -11.08 2.42 -4.93
CA LEU A 250 -10.49 3.49 -4.11
C LEU A 250 -10.37 4.80 -4.90
N VAL A 251 -10.37 4.73 -6.23
CA VAL A 251 -10.38 5.89 -7.12
C VAL A 251 -11.00 5.53 -8.47
N GLU A 252 -11.88 6.40 -8.94
CA GLU A 252 -12.53 6.29 -10.24
C GLU A 252 -12.32 7.55 -11.06
N THR A 253 -12.01 7.44 -12.35
CA THR A 253 -11.98 8.60 -13.27
C THR A 253 -12.49 8.23 -14.66
N ALA A 254 -13.10 9.19 -15.35
CA ALA A 254 -13.45 9.07 -16.77
C ALA A 254 -12.19 9.16 -17.64
N ASP A 255 -12.26 8.59 -18.84
CA ASP A 255 -11.20 8.78 -19.84
C ASP A 255 -11.20 10.23 -20.38
N LYS A 256 -10.03 10.72 -20.80
CA LYS A 256 -9.88 12.04 -21.45
C LYS A 256 -10.82 12.12 -22.67
N PRO A 257 -11.52 13.26 -22.85
CA PRO A 257 -11.37 14.54 -22.13
C PRO A 257 -12.12 14.65 -20.79
N GLY A 258 -12.82 13.61 -20.33
CA GLY A 258 -13.75 13.63 -19.21
C GLY A 258 -15.21 13.53 -19.66
N GLY A 259 -16.15 13.52 -18.71
CA GLY A 259 -17.60 13.47 -18.95
C GLY A 259 -18.16 12.08 -19.30
N GLY A 260 -17.29 11.06 -19.37
CA GLY A 260 -17.64 9.69 -19.72
C GLY A 260 -17.89 8.79 -18.51
N ARG A 261 -17.95 7.48 -18.76
CA ARG A 261 -18.01 6.46 -17.70
C ARG A 261 -16.75 6.53 -16.84
N LYS A 262 -16.91 6.71 -15.53
CA LYS A 262 -15.80 6.60 -14.57
C LYS A 262 -15.38 5.14 -14.41
N ARG A 263 -14.08 4.87 -14.52
CA ARG A 263 -13.47 3.54 -14.41
C ARG A 263 -12.62 3.46 -13.14
N PRO A 264 -12.59 2.31 -12.44
CA PRO A 264 -11.69 2.10 -11.31
C PRO A 264 -10.23 1.96 -11.74
N TYR A 265 -9.31 2.62 -11.03
CA TYR A 265 -7.86 2.54 -11.29
C TYR A 265 -7.07 1.94 -10.12
N ILE A 266 -7.65 2.04 -8.92
CA ILE A 266 -7.17 1.35 -7.74
C ILE A 266 -8.37 0.70 -7.09
N SER A 267 -8.27 -0.59 -6.81
CA SER A 267 -9.27 -1.29 -6.02
C SER A 267 -8.65 -1.98 -4.81
N ALA A 268 -9.46 -2.26 -3.80
CA ALA A 268 -9.02 -3.02 -2.65
C ALA A 268 -10.12 -3.88 -2.04
N SER A 269 -9.75 -4.92 -1.30
CA SER A 269 -10.70 -5.80 -0.61
C SER A 269 -11.22 -5.26 0.73
N PHE A 270 -10.87 -4.01 1.06
CA PHE A 270 -11.36 -3.30 2.23
C PHE A 270 -12.16 -2.07 1.79
N SER A 271 -13.16 -1.71 2.60
CA SER A 271 -14.06 -0.61 2.26
C SER A 271 -13.33 0.74 2.35
N PRO A 272 -13.40 1.59 1.32
CA PRO A 272 -12.90 2.97 1.38
C PRO A 272 -13.80 3.89 2.22
N GLY A 273 -15.01 3.45 2.59
CA GLY A 273 -16.06 4.33 3.06
C GLY A 273 -16.93 4.85 1.91
N ARG A 274 -17.60 5.99 2.11
CA ARG A 274 -18.59 6.54 1.16
C ARG A 274 -18.31 7.96 0.69
N GLU A 275 -17.36 8.64 1.32
CA GLU A 275 -17.00 10.00 0.92
C GLU A 275 -16.42 9.99 -0.49
N ARG A 276 -16.76 10.98 -1.31
CA ARG A 276 -16.14 11.20 -2.61
C ARG A 276 -15.40 12.54 -2.59
N ILE A 277 -14.17 12.52 -3.08
CA ILE A 277 -13.26 13.66 -3.08
C ILE A 277 -12.81 13.88 -4.52
N PRO A 278 -13.29 14.95 -5.19
CA PRO A 278 -12.95 15.22 -6.57
C PRO A 278 -11.44 15.31 -6.78
N ILE A 279 -10.95 14.71 -7.85
CA ILE A 279 -9.51 14.67 -8.17
C ILE A 279 -8.95 16.08 -8.41
N ASP A 280 -9.75 16.96 -9.02
CA ASP A 280 -9.39 18.35 -9.32
C ASP A 280 -9.54 19.31 -8.12
N SER A 281 -10.08 18.82 -6.99
CA SER A 281 -10.33 19.65 -5.82
C SER A 281 -9.06 20.36 -5.36
N ALA A 282 -9.15 21.68 -5.25
CA ALA A 282 -8.10 22.52 -4.66
C ALA A 282 -8.13 22.46 -3.11
N ASP A 283 -9.25 21.98 -2.54
CA ASP A 283 -9.75 22.50 -1.27
C ASP A 283 -9.83 21.48 -0.12
N LYS A 284 -9.50 20.20 -0.33
CA LYS A 284 -9.51 19.24 0.78
C LYS A 284 -8.11 19.06 1.37
N VAL A 285 -7.77 19.96 2.28
CA VAL A 285 -6.83 19.66 3.37
C VAL A 285 -7.64 18.86 4.39
N PHE A 286 -7.22 17.62 4.67
CA PHE A 286 -7.83 16.83 5.73
C PHE A 286 -7.44 17.48 7.07
N GLU A 287 -8.32 18.32 7.61
CA GLU A 287 -8.04 19.14 8.81
C GLU A 287 -7.73 18.27 10.05
N ASN A 288 -8.21 17.02 10.05
CA ASN A 288 -7.93 16.05 11.09
C ASN A 288 -7.48 14.75 10.42
N MET A 289 -6.18 14.45 10.41
CA MET A 289 -5.78 13.03 10.34
C MET A 289 -6.42 12.33 11.55
N PRO A 290 -6.80 11.05 11.46
CA PRO A 290 -7.09 10.28 12.65
C PRO A 290 -5.92 10.51 13.60
N THR A 291 -6.18 11.19 14.72
CA THR A 291 -5.23 11.19 15.82
C THR A 291 -5.25 9.77 16.31
N HIS A 292 -4.46 8.89 15.68
CA HIS A 292 -3.99 7.71 16.36
C HIS A 292 -3.27 8.30 17.54
N SER A 293 -3.96 8.32 18.67
CA SER A 293 -3.39 8.81 19.89
C SER A 293 -2.19 7.90 20.09
N THR A 294 -1.00 8.43 19.82
CA THR A 294 0.18 8.08 20.60
C THR A 294 -0.13 8.62 21.99
N LYS A 295 -1.15 8.06 22.65
CA LYS A 295 -1.34 8.33 24.06
C LYS A 295 -0.24 7.56 24.77
N PRO A 296 0.44 8.25 25.69
CA PRO A 296 1.74 7.86 26.23
C PRO A 296 1.71 6.52 26.94
#